data_AF-A0A967M0L6-F1
#
_entry.id   AF-A0A967M0L6-F1
#
_cell.length_a   1.000
_cell.length_b   1.000
_cell.length_c   1.000
_cell.angle_alpha   90.00
_cell.angle_beta   90.00
_cell.angle_gamma   90.00
#
_symmetry.space_group_name_H-M   'P 1'
#
loop_
_entity.id
_entity.type
_entity.pdbx_description
1 polymer ?
#
loop_
_entity_poly.entity_id
_entity_poly.type
_entity_poly.pdbx_seq_one_letter_code
_entity_poly.pdbx_strand_id
1 'polypeptide(L)'
;MTGLNEPDTHEILNWTLNGQHQQRAMPHNLAMFAAMVLGKVTSSQPDNVGDPTVWRHYIERDLSITTVPSVTLVEFDGIAKKQYPGIFGKSLEISGERGDFVRLTAEFGGNGKEESSAIAKPTVVAESKLRYGDVEFTRG
;
A
#
# COMPACT_ATOMS: atom_id res chain seq x y z
N MET A 1 31.61 -4.27 -2.07
CA MET A 1 30.73 -4.71 -0.97
C MET A 1 29.64 -5.57 -1.60
N THR A 2 29.74 -6.88 -1.47
CA THR A 2 28.93 -7.87 -2.20
C THR A 2 27.74 -8.33 -1.37
N GLY A 3 26.54 -7.89 -1.75
CA GLY A 3 25.53 -8.82 -2.24
C GLY A 3 24.73 -9.67 -1.25
N LEU A 4 24.64 -9.34 0.04
CA LEU A 4 23.67 -9.99 0.94
C LEU A 4 22.89 -8.92 1.71
N ASN A 5 21.70 -8.60 1.20
CA ASN A 5 20.66 -7.79 1.85
C ASN A 5 19.42 -8.68 2.07
N GLU A 6 19.64 -9.82 2.71
CA GLU A 6 18.55 -10.69 3.16
C GLU A 6 18.20 -10.35 4.62
N PRO A 7 16.91 -10.29 4.99
CA PRO A 7 16.52 -10.01 6.36
C PRO A 7 16.97 -11.14 7.30
N ASP A 8 17.46 -10.79 8.49
CA ASP A 8 17.95 -11.77 9.49
C ASP A 8 16.82 -12.63 10.09
N THR A 9 15.55 -12.27 9.87
CA THR A 9 14.37 -12.94 10.43
C THR A 9 13.23 -13.03 9.41
N HIS A 10 12.56 -14.18 9.35
CA HIS A 10 11.44 -14.43 8.42
C HIS A 10 10.17 -14.79 9.17
N GLU A 11 9.04 -14.15 8.84
CA GLU A 11 7.70 -14.52 9.31
C GLU A 11 7.07 -15.53 8.33
N ILE A 12 6.53 -16.64 8.84
CA ILE A 12 5.77 -17.59 8.02
C ILE A 12 4.35 -17.06 7.87
N LEU A 13 3.99 -16.62 6.67
CA LEU A 13 2.67 -16.08 6.39
C LEU A 13 1.76 -17.14 5.76
N ASN A 14 0.60 -17.38 6.39
CA ASN A 14 -0.52 -18.12 5.79
C ASN A 14 -1.56 -17.10 5.32
N TRP A 15 -1.63 -16.82 4.01
CA TRP A 15 -2.62 -15.91 3.43
C TRP A 15 -3.57 -16.63 2.48
N THR A 16 -4.84 -16.24 2.52
CA THR A 16 -5.93 -16.79 1.69
C THR A 16 -6.45 -15.77 0.68
N LEU A 17 -6.14 -14.49 0.88
CA LEU A 17 -6.53 -13.40 0.00
C LEU A 17 -5.34 -12.94 -0.83
N ASN A 18 -5.58 -12.81 -2.14
CA ASN A 18 -4.69 -12.16 -3.08
C ASN A 18 -5.48 -11.08 -3.83
N GLY A 19 -4.91 -9.88 -3.94
CA GLY A 19 -5.54 -8.75 -4.61
C GLY A 19 -4.51 -7.91 -5.35
N GLN A 20 -4.91 -7.31 -6.46
CA GLN A 20 -4.07 -6.42 -7.27
C GLN A 20 -4.77 -5.08 -7.45
N HIS A 21 -4.08 -3.97 -7.23
CA HIS A 21 -4.58 -2.62 -7.49
C HIS A 21 -3.75 -1.89 -8.51
N GLN A 22 -4.40 -1.12 -9.36
CA GLN A 22 -3.75 -0.29 -10.36
C GLN A 22 -4.27 1.15 -10.32
N GLN A 23 -3.35 2.12 -10.31
CA GLN A 23 -3.71 3.54 -10.39
C GLN A 23 -2.57 4.39 -10.93
N ARG A 24 -2.82 5.70 -11.11
CA ARG A 24 -1.76 6.67 -11.40
C ARG A 24 -0.80 6.80 -10.22
N ALA A 25 0.50 6.84 -10.49
CA ALA A 25 1.56 6.96 -9.50
C ALA A 25 1.71 8.40 -8.96
N MET A 26 0.71 8.89 -8.22
CA MET A 26 0.85 10.14 -7.48
C MET A 26 1.84 9.98 -6.31
N PRO A 27 2.68 10.97 -5.98
CA PRO A 27 3.73 10.83 -4.97
C PRO A 27 3.24 10.32 -3.61
N HIS A 28 2.10 10.81 -3.12
CA HIS A 28 1.53 10.40 -1.84
C HIS A 28 0.97 8.96 -1.86
N ASN A 29 0.51 8.48 -3.01
CA ASN A 29 0.04 7.10 -3.19
C ASN A 29 1.24 6.18 -3.29
N LEU A 30 2.19 6.52 -4.16
CA LEU A 30 3.44 5.79 -4.32
C LEU A 30 4.16 5.60 -2.99
N ALA A 31 4.28 6.66 -2.18
CA ALA A 31 4.87 6.60 -0.84
C ALA A 31 4.14 5.60 0.07
N MET A 32 2.81 5.57 0.05
CA MET A 32 2.05 4.62 0.86
C MET A 32 2.28 3.17 0.42
N PHE A 33 2.17 2.86 -0.88
CA PHE A 33 2.36 1.49 -1.35
C PHE A 33 3.81 1.02 -1.20
N ALA A 34 4.77 1.92 -1.39
CA ALA A 34 6.18 1.64 -1.14
C ALA A 34 6.44 1.38 0.34
N ALA A 35 5.79 2.10 1.27
CA ALA A 35 5.90 1.83 2.70
C ALA A 35 5.39 0.43 3.07
N MET A 36 4.32 -0.05 2.43
CA MET A 36 3.79 -1.39 2.69
C MET A 36 4.71 -2.52 2.18
N VAL A 37 5.46 -2.29 1.10
CA VAL A 37 6.34 -3.32 0.50
C VAL A 37 7.76 -3.24 1.06
N LEU A 38 8.30 -2.03 1.23
CA LEU A 38 9.69 -1.80 1.62
C LEU A 38 9.86 -1.49 3.11
N GLY A 39 8.79 -1.21 3.85
CA GLY A 39 8.82 -1.01 5.30
C GLY A 39 9.27 0.37 5.77
N LYS A 40 9.92 1.19 4.92
CA LYS A 40 10.42 2.51 5.33
C LYS A 40 10.20 3.59 4.28
N VAL A 41 9.42 4.60 4.65
CA VAL A 41 9.29 5.85 3.89
C VAL A 41 9.40 7.04 4.85
N THR A 42 10.37 7.90 4.60
CA THR A 42 10.55 9.14 5.37
C THR A 42 10.08 10.32 4.53
N SER A 43 9.19 11.14 5.08
CA SER A 43 8.67 12.31 4.38
C SER A 43 9.20 13.58 5.01
N SER A 44 9.64 14.55 4.21
CA SER A 44 10.10 15.85 4.68
C SER A 44 9.49 17.00 3.90
N GLN A 45 9.39 18.13 4.58
CA GLN A 45 8.97 19.42 4.04
C GLN A 45 9.84 20.51 4.71
N PRO A 46 10.42 21.47 3.98
CA PRO A 46 10.30 21.70 2.55
C PRO A 46 11.03 20.66 1.66
N ASP A 47 10.77 20.70 0.35
CA ASP A 47 11.45 19.88 -0.65
C ASP A 47 12.96 20.24 -0.82
N ASN A 48 13.65 19.60 -1.77
CA ASN A 48 15.10 19.82 -1.95
C ASN A 48 15.44 21.22 -2.52
N VAL A 49 14.44 21.96 -2.97
CA VAL A 49 14.56 23.33 -3.50
C VAL A 49 14.08 24.37 -2.47
N GLY A 50 13.52 23.92 -1.33
CA GLY A 50 13.09 24.79 -0.24
C GLY A 50 11.61 25.19 -0.30
N ASP A 51 10.80 24.54 -1.13
CA ASP A 51 9.35 24.82 -1.21
C ASP A 51 8.61 24.23 0.01
N PRO A 52 7.99 25.08 0.86
CA PRO A 52 7.29 24.64 2.07
C PRO A 52 5.91 24.05 1.79
N THR A 53 5.47 23.97 0.53
CA THR A 53 4.18 23.40 0.12
C THR A 53 4.33 22.02 -0.51
N VAL A 54 5.56 21.63 -0.86
CA VAL A 54 5.85 20.36 -1.53
C VAL A 54 6.46 19.37 -0.54
N TRP A 55 5.89 18.16 -0.54
CA TRP A 55 6.40 17.04 0.23
C TRP A 55 7.39 16.23 -0.59
N ARG A 56 8.48 15.81 0.06
CA ARG A 56 9.48 14.90 -0.49
C ARG A 56 9.43 13.59 0.26
N HIS A 57 9.42 12.48 -0.48
CA HIS A 57 9.41 11.13 0.08
C HIS A 57 10.72 10.41 -0.23
N TYR A 58 11.39 9.94 0.81
CA TYR A 58 12.54 9.05 0.74
C TYR A 58 12.06 7.62 0.96
N ILE A 59 12.18 6.81 -0.07
CA ILE A 59 11.74 5.41 -0.07
C ILE A 59 12.97 4.54 0.11
N GLU A 60 12.98 3.76 1.19
CA GLU A 60 14.10 2.90 1.56
C GLU A 60 13.58 1.53 1.94
N ARG A 61 14.40 0.50 1.73
CA ARG A 61 14.10 -0.81 2.30
C ARG A 61 14.50 -0.82 3.76
N ASP A 62 13.55 -1.16 4.64
CA ASP A 62 13.86 -1.49 6.02
C ASP A 62 14.45 -2.90 6.08
N LEU A 63 15.71 -3.00 6.50
CA LEU A 63 16.40 -4.28 6.67
C LEU A 63 16.21 -4.86 8.08
N SER A 64 15.68 -4.07 9.01
CA SER A 64 15.46 -4.45 10.41
C SER A 64 14.01 -4.85 10.71
N ILE A 65 13.14 -4.80 9.70
CA ILE A 65 11.73 -5.08 9.88
C ILE A 65 11.48 -6.58 10.07
N THR A 66 10.95 -6.93 11.24
CA THR A 66 10.67 -8.33 11.61
C THR A 66 9.20 -8.70 11.44
N THR A 67 8.32 -7.72 11.25
CA THR A 67 6.87 -7.88 11.09
C THR A 67 6.42 -7.10 9.86
N VAL A 68 5.64 -7.74 8.99
CA VAL A 68 5.24 -7.09 7.73
C VAL A 68 4.29 -5.92 8.02
N PRO A 69 4.55 -4.70 7.49
CA PRO A 69 3.61 -3.60 7.61
C PRO A 69 2.28 -4.01 7.01
N SER A 70 1.22 -3.95 7.82
CA SER A 70 -0.12 -4.27 7.38
C SER A 70 -1.08 -3.12 7.64
N VAL A 71 -2.09 -3.03 6.80
CA VAL A 71 -3.16 -2.06 6.87
C VAL A 71 -4.49 -2.80 7.00
N THR A 72 -5.49 -2.09 7.50
CA THR A 72 -6.87 -2.57 7.53
C THR A 72 -7.61 -1.99 6.34
N LEU A 73 -8.10 -2.86 5.45
CA LEU A 73 -8.98 -2.44 4.38
C LEU A 73 -10.39 -2.30 4.96
N VAL A 74 -11.02 -1.14 4.76
CA VAL A 74 -12.40 -0.90 5.19
C VAL A 74 -13.27 -0.77 3.94
N GLU A 75 -14.26 -1.64 3.84
CA GLU A 75 -15.22 -1.69 2.74
C GLU A 75 -16.57 -1.11 3.19
N PHE A 76 -17.14 -0.27 2.33
CA PHE A 76 -18.46 0.32 2.50
C PHE A 76 -19.35 -0.08 1.31
N ASP A 77 -20.08 -1.21 1.40
CA ASP A 77 -20.91 -1.71 0.29
C ASP A 77 -22.28 -1.01 0.15
N GLY A 78 -22.58 -0.05 1.04
CA GLY A 78 -23.84 0.70 1.09
C GLY A 78 -24.89 0.09 2.02
N ILE A 79 -24.76 -1.18 2.41
CA ILE A 79 -25.64 -1.90 3.34
C ILE A 79 -24.87 -2.33 4.60
N ALA A 80 -23.65 -2.84 4.44
CA ALA A 80 -22.78 -3.29 5.55
C ALA A 80 -21.42 -2.60 5.54
N LYS A 81 -20.84 -2.44 6.74
CA LYS A 81 -19.48 -1.94 6.95
C LYS A 81 -18.56 -3.10 7.32
N LYS A 82 -17.67 -3.45 6.41
CA LYS A 82 -16.76 -4.58 6.59
C LYS A 82 -15.34 -4.06 6.73
N GLN A 83 -14.55 -4.72 7.56
CA GLN A 83 -13.11 -4.47 7.60
C GLN A 83 -12.34 -5.79 7.47
N TYR A 84 -11.19 -5.69 6.84
CA TYR A 84 -10.25 -6.77 6.59
C TYR A 84 -8.90 -6.33 7.15
N PRO A 85 -8.59 -6.68 8.41
CA PRO A 85 -7.30 -6.38 9.02
C PRO A 85 -6.21 -7.28 8.45
N GLY A 86 -4.96 -6.82 8.53
CA GLY A 86 -3.80 -7.64 8.15
C GLY A 86 -3.55 -7.73 6.65
N ILE A 87 -3.94 -6.71 5.87
CA ILE A 87 -3.59 -6.60 4.46
C ILE A 87 -2.16 -6.06 4.35
N PHE A 88 -1.27 -6.77 3.69
CA PHE A 88 0.12 -6.36 3.50
C PHE A 88 0.47 -6.28 2.01
N GLY A 89 1.51 -5.49 1.67
CA GLY A 89 2.01 -5.37 0.31
C GLY A 89 2.96 -6.52 -0.06
N LYS A 90 2.73 -7.16 -1.20
CA LYS A 90 3.59 -8.22 -1.76
C LYS A 90 4.59 -7.65 -2.75
N SER A 91 4.10 -6.85 -3.69
CA SER A 91 4.90 -6.31 -4.78
C SER A 91 4.40 -4.91 -5.15
N LEU A 92 5.32 -4.13 -5.70
CA LEU A 92 5.05 -2.81 -6.25
C LEU A 92 5.75 -2.68 -7.60
N GLU A 93 5.00 -2.40 -8.64
CA GLU A 93 5.51 -2.12 -9.97
C GLU A 93 5.18 -0.68 -10.37
N ILE A 94 6.18 0.01 -10.93
CA ILE A 94 6.01 1.31 -11.55
C ILE A 94 6.27 1.15 -13.04
N SER A 95 5.27 1.42 -13.87
CA SER A 95 5.38 1.36 -15.32
C SER A 95 4.94 2.66 -15.96
N GLY A 96 5.47 2.99 -17.13
CA GLY A 96 5.08 4.21 -17.84
C GLY A 96 5.70 4.27 -19.23
N GLU A 97 4.98 4.87 -20.17
CA GLU A 97 5.44 5.12 -21.52
C GLU A 97 5.68 6.61 -21.75
N ARG A 98 6.49 6.94 -22.76
CA ARG A 98 6.79 8.33 -23.07
C ARG A 98 5.52 9.03 -23.56
N GLY A 99 5.08 10.06 -22.84
CA GLY A 99 3.91 10.85 -23.19
C GLY A 99 2.63 10.43 -22.45
N ASP A 100 2.68 9.39 -21.62
CA ASP A 100 1.59 9.00 -20.73
C ASP A 100 1.96 9.19 -19.25
N PHE A 101 0.98 9.05 -18.37
CA PHE A 101 1.20 9.08 -16.93
C PHE A 101 1.90 7.82 -16.44
N VAL A 102 2.73 7.99 -15.41
CA VAL A 102 3.32 6.86 -14.71
C VAL A 102 2.23 6.13 -13.93
N ARG A 103 2.19 4.81 -14.12
CA ARG A 103 1.26 3.87 -13.51
C ARG A 103 1.92 3.13 -12.36
N LEU A 104 1.12 2.87 -11.34
CA LEU A 104 1.46 2.09 -10.18
C LEU A 104 0.57 0.85 -10.14
N THR A 105 1.20 -0.32 -10.01
CA THR A 105 0.51 -1.57 -9.75
C THR A 105 1.02 -2.12 -8.41
N ALA A 106 0.12 -2.41 -7.49
CA ALA A 106 0.45 -2.93 -6.16
C ALA A 106 -0.31 -4.24 -5.93
N GLU A 107 0.40 -5.27 -5.48
CA GLU A 107 -0.22 -6.55 -5.10
C GLU A 107 -0.26 -6.68 -3.59
N PHE A 108 -1.34 -7.29 -3.08
CA PHE A 108 -1.60 -7.44 -1.67
C PHE A 108 -1.85 -8.89 -1.27
N GLY A 109 -1.50 -9.21 -0.03
CA GLY A 109 -1.89 -10.44 0.64
C GLY A 109 -2.65 -10.16 1.92
N GLY A 110 -3.41 -11.15 2.40
CA GLY A 110 -4.03 -11.10 3.71
C GLY A 110 -4.73 -12.40 4.09
N ASN A 111 -5.19 -12.49 5.33
CA ASN A 111 -5.93 -13.66 5.82
C ASN A 111 -7.42 -13.68 5.39
N GLY A 112 -7.91 -12.61 4.73
CA GLY A 112 -9.28 -12.48 4.26
C GLY A 112 -10.35 -12.53 5.36
N LYS A 113 -9.98 -12.41 6.63
CA LYS A 113 -10.92 -12.50 7.76
C LYS A 113 -11.75 -11.22 7.83
N GLU A 114 -13.05 -11.38 7.64
CA GLU A 114 -14.01 -10.28 7.71
C GLU A 114 -14.37 -9.95 9.17
N GLU A 115 -14.37 -8.67 9.51
CA GLU A 115 -14.82 -8.17 10.81
C GLU A 115 -15.80 -7.00 10.63
N SER A 116 -16.67 -6.78 11.63
CA SER A 116 -17.57 -5.63 11.64
C SER A 116 -16.80 -4.33 11.89
N SER A 117 -17.01 -3.28 11.09
CA SER A 117 -16.35 -1.99 11.30
C SER A 117 -17.27 -0.94 11.93
N ALA A 118 -16.80 -0.30 13.00
CA ALA A 118 -17.47 0.86 13.61
C ALA A 118 -17.12 2.19 12.90
N ILE A 119 -16.15 2.19 11.97
CA ILE A 119 -15.66 3.40 11.31
C ILE A 119 -16.78 4.04 10.48
N ALA A 120 -16.97 5.35 10.61
CA ALA A 120 -17.96 6.09 9.84
C ALA A 120 -17.51 6.24 8.38
N LYS A 121 -18.44 6.07 7.43
CA LYS A 121 -18.17 6.36 6.02
C LYS A 121 -17.83 7.86 5.90
N PRO A 122 -16.68 8.24 5.32
CA PRO A 122 -16.37 9.64 5.08
C PRO A 122 -17.41 10.28 4.15
N THR A 123 -17.86 11.49 4.49
CA THR A 123 -18.85 12.26 3.70
C THR A 123 -18.32 12.66 2.32
N VAL A 124 -17.00 12.80 2.21
CA VAL A 124 -16.26 13.02 0.97
C VAL A 124 -15.10 12.04 0.99
N VAL A 125 -15.02 11.17 -0.01
CA VAL A 125 -13.85 10.31 -0.20
C VAL A 125 -12.84 11.12 -1.01
N ALA A 126 -12.01 11.90 -0.31
CA ALA A 126 -11.05 12.83 -0.94
C ALA A 126 -10.06 12.10 -1.86
N GLU A 127 -9.68 10.87 -1.52
CA GLU A 127 -8.91 9.94 -2.35
C GLU A 127 -9.21 8.51 -1.88
N SER A 128 -10.03 7.79 -2.65
CA SER A 128 -10.25 6.36 -2.41
C SER A 128 -9.02 5.64 -2.94
N LYS A 129 -8.13 5.18 -2.06
CA LYS A 129 -6.88 4.55 -2.49
C LYS A 129 -7.08 3.16 -3.12
N LEU A 130 -8.25 2.57 -2.97
CA LEU A 130 -8.68 1.30 -3.55
C LEU A 130 -10.20 1.39 -3.75
N ARG A 131 -10.72 1.48 -4.98
CA ARG A 131 -12.16 1.32 -5.24
C ARG A 131 -12.47 -0.17 -5.45
N TYR A 132 -13.71 -0.57 -5.18
CA TYR A 132 -14.21 -1.94 -5.33
C TYR A 132 -13.95 -2.57 -6.71
N GLY A 133 -13.83 -1.76 -7.77
CA GLY A 133 -13.51 -2.22 -9.13
C GLY A 133 -12.01 -2.18 -9.48
N ASP A 134 -11.18 -1.61 -8.61
CA ASP A 134 -9.74 -1.50 -8.87
C ASP A 134 -8.97 -2.71 -8.30
N VAL A 135 -9.64 -3.57 -7.51
CA VAL A 135 -9.03 -4.73 -6.87
C VAL A 135 -9.76 -6.03 -7.22
N GLU A 136 -9.11 -6.87 -8.02
CA GLU A 136 -9.57 -8.24 -8.27
C GLU A 136 -9.14 -9.15 -7.11
N PHE A 137 -10.10 -9.58 -6.29
CA PHE A 137 -9.86 -10.57 -5.25
C PHE A 137 -10.18 -11.97 -5.76
N THR A 138 -9.18 -12.83 -5.84
CA THR A 138 -9.38 -14.27 -6.07
C THR A 138 -9.33 -14.98 -4.72
N ARG A 139 -10.45 -15.62 -4.34
CA ARG A 139 -10.51 -16.52 -3.17
C ARG A 139 -10.11 -17.93 -3.62
N GLY A 140 -9.09 -18.49 -2.98
CA GLY A 140 -8.73 -19.92 -3.08
C GLY A 140 -9.46 -20.75 -2.05
#